data_AF-A0AAV3Q142-F1
#
_entry.id   AF-A0AAV3Q142-F1
#
_cell.length_a   1.000
_cell.length_b   1.000
_cell.length_c   1.000
_cell.angle_alpha   90.00
_cell.angle_beta   90.00
_cell.angle_gamma   90.00
#
_symmetry.space_group_name_H-M   'P 1'
#
loop_
_entity.id
_entity.type
_entity.pdbx_description
1 polymer ?
#
loop_
_entity_poly.entity_id
_entity_poly.type
_entity_poly.pdbx_seq_one_letter_code
_entity_poly.pdbx_strand_id
1 'polypeptide(L)'
;MYYCFQPAKETKLDVDDPRLVDYCNLAIDKYNSKRNTCYKYVKTISASEEEHARGSVYRIVFQAKIDDEQPVTIKASLYDGWNMISVVEVEDYPA
;
A
#
# COMPACT_ATOMS: atom_id res chain seq x y z
N MET A 1 -3.34 1.23 37.11
CA MET A 1 -2.29 1.32 36.08
C MET A 1 -2.98 1.69 34.78
N TYR A 2 -2.86 2.94 34.34
CA TYR A 2 -3.49 3.38 33.09
C TYR A 2 -2.63 2.89 31.93
N TYR A 3 -3.15 1.93 31.15
CA TYR A 3 -2.62 1.65 29.83
C TYR A 3 -2.86 2.91 28.98
N CYS A 4 -1.85 3.77 28.85
CA CYS A 4 -1.84 4.80 27.82
C CYS A 4 -1.80 4.07 26.49
N PHE A 5 -2.96 3.95 25.84
CA PHE A 5 -3.04 3.64 24.42
C PHE A 5 -2.30 4.78 23.71
N GLN A 6 -1.07 4.54 23.26
CA GLN A 6 -0.37 5.52 22.44
C GLN A 6 -1.26 5.81 21.21
N PRO A 7 -1.50 7.08 20.86
CA PRO A 7 -2.22 7.38 19.65
C PRO A 7 -1.43 6.77 18.48
N ALA A 8 -2.11 6.06 17.59
CA ALA A 8 -1.52 5.54 16.37
C ALA A 8 -0.79 6.70 15.68
N LYS A 9 0.53 6.63 15.59
CA LYS A 9 1.31 7.64 14.90
C LYS A 9 1.21 7.34 13.41
N GLU A 10 0.63 8.27 12.66
CA GLU A 10 0.72 8.27 11.22
C GLU A 10 2.07 8.91 10.84
N THR A 11 2.98 8.09 10.33
CA THR A 11 4.29 8.51 9.82
C THR A 11 4.21 8.57 8.31
N LYS A 12 4.46 9.74 7.72
CA LYS A 12 4.62 9.84 6.27
C LYS A 12 5.93 9.18 5.87
N LEU A 13 5.84 8.21 4.98
CA LEU A 13 6.99 7.51 4.43
C LEU A 13 7.51 8.27 3.22
N ASP A 14 8.83 8.19 3.02
CA ASP A 14 9.45 8.73 1.83
C ASP A 14 9.10 7.86 0.62
N VAL A 15 8.83 8.49 -0.51
CA VAL A 15 8.27 7.85 -1.71
C VAL A 15 9.29 6.91 -2.37
N ASP A 16 10.58 7.16 -2.12
CA ASP A 16 11.72 6.41 -2.65
C ASP A 16 12.15 5.23 -1.73
N ASP A 17 11.39 4.94 -0.66
CA ASP A 17 11.76 3.85 0.24
C ASP A 17 11.70 2.49 -0.51
N PRO A 18 12.78 1.69 -0.48
CA PRO A 18 12.84 0.44 -1.23
C PRO A 18 11.79 -0.60 -0.77
N ARG A 19 11.27 -0.50 0.46
CA ARG A 19 10.21 -1.39 0.96
C ARG A 19 8.88 -1.12 0.27
N LEU A 20 8.62 0.15 -0.11
CA LEU A 20 7.41 0.52 -0.81
C LEU A 20 7.35 -0.11 -2.21
N VAL A 21 8.49 -0.29 -2.87
CA VAL A 21 8.56 -0.94 -4.18
C VAL A 21 8.07 -2.38 -4.07
N ASP A 22 8.52 -3.13 -3.04
CA ASP A 22 8.08 -4.50 -2.81
C ASP A 22 6.57 -4.57 -2.49
N TYR A 23 6.10 -3.67 -1.63
CA TYR A 23 4.68 -3.57 -1.28
C TYR A 23 3.77 -3.20 -2.48
N CYS A 24 4.21 -2.27 -3.32
CA CYS A 24 3.53 -1.89 -4.55
C CYS A 24 3.47 -3.07 -5.53
N ASN A 25 4.55 -3.83 -5.69
CA ASN A 25 4.58 -5.01 -6.54
C ASN A 25 3.60 -6.09 -6.03
N LEU A 26 3.60 -6.37 -4.73
CA LEU A 26 2.65 -7.31 -4.11
C LEU A 26 1.19 -6.86 -4.30
N ALA A 27 0.91 -5.58 -4.11
CA ALA A 27 -0.42 -5.02 -4.29
C ALA A 27 -0.89 -5.12 -5.75
N ILE A 28 -0.01 -4.80 -6.70
CA ILE A 28 -0.30 -4.90 -8.14
C ILE A 28 -0.50 -6.34 -8.57
N ASP A 29 0.33 -7.27 -8.12
CA ASP A 29 0.20 -8.69 -8.45
C ASP A 29 -1.16 -9.23 -7.98
N LYS A 30 -1.56 -8.86 -6.75
CA LYS A 30 -2.86 -9.23 -6.20
C LYS A 30 -4.02 -8.57 -6.98
N TYR A 31 -3.86 -7.31 -7.38
CA TYR A 31 -4.85 -6.59 -8.18
C TYR A 31 -5.01 -7.22 -9.58
N ASN A 32 -3.89 -7.48 -10.26
CA ASN A 32 -3.82 -8.12 -11.57
C ASN A 32 -4.43 -9.52 -11.54
N SER A 33 -4.12 -10.31 -10.51
CA SER A 33 -4.71 -11.64 -10.31
C SER A 33 -6.23 -11.58 -10.10
N LYS A 34 -6.73 -10.58 -9.37
CA LYS A 34 -8.16 -10.43 -9.05
C LYS A 34 -8.98 -9.90 -10.23
N ARG A 35 -8.45 -8.94 -10.98
CA ARG A 35 -9.15 -8.33 -12.14
C ARG A 35 -8.80 -8.96 -13.49
N ASN A 36 -7.88 -9.93 -13.51
CA ASN A 36 -7.34 -10.52 -14.74
C ASN A 36 -6.75 -9.44 -15.67
N THR A 37 -5.98 -8.51 -15.08
CA THR A 37 -5.37 -7.37 -15.77
C THR A 37 -3.85 -7.44 -15.67
N CYS A 38 -3.14 -6.63 -16.47
CA CYS A 38 -1.68 -6.57 -16.51
C CYS A 38 -1.16 -5.16 -16.21
N TYR A 39 -1.59 -4.57 -15.10
CA TYR A 39 -1.08 -3.27 -14.68
C TYR A 39 0.39 -3.38 -14.28
N LYS A 40 1.18 -2.38 -14.67
CA LYS A 40 2.59 -2.23 -14.31
C LYS A 40 2.75 -1.04 -13.37
N TYR A 41 3.52 -1.21 -12.30
CA TYR A 41 3.89 -0.13 -11.40
C TYR A 41 4.57 1.00 -12.20
N VAL A 42 4.17 2.24 -11.95
CA VAL A 42 4.77 3.43 -12.57
C VAL A 42 5.53 4.23 -11.52
N LYS A 43 4.83 4.67 -10.47
CA LYS A 43 5.41 5.48 -9.40
C LYS A 43 4.52 5.47 -8.16
N THR A 44 5.12 5.60 -7.00
CA THR A 44 4.41 5.90 -5.76
C THR A 44 4.07 7.40 -5.72
N ILE A 45 2.86 7.74 -5.29
CA ILE A 45 2.38 9.12 -5.12
C ILE A 45 2.55 9.53 -3.67
N SER A 46 2.10 8.66 -2.76
CA SER A 46 2.21 8.87 -1.32
C SER A 46 2.24 7.54 -0.60
N ALA A 47 2.94 7.52 0.52
CA ALA A 47 2.94 6.40 1.42
C ALA A 47 2.86 6.91 2.85
N SER A 48 2.03 6.25 3.65
CA SER A 48 1.89 6.50 5.07
C SER A 48 1.94 5.18 5.82
N GLU A 49 2.61 5.19 6.96
CA GLU A 49 2.62 4.11 7.93
C GLU A 49 1.78 4.54 9.14
N GLU A 50 0.86 3.70 9.57
CA GLU A 50 0.11 3.87 10.81
C GLU A 50 0.54 2.78 11.78
N GLU A 51 1.24 3.15 12.86
CA GLU A 51 1.61 2.22 13.92
C GLU A 51 0.37 1.79 14.71
N HIS A 52 0.15 0.48 14.81
CA HIS A 52 -0.91 -0.15 15.59
C HIS A 52 -0.35 -0.96 16.76
N ALA A 53 -1.17 -1.25 17.77
CA ALA A 53 -0.77 -2.00 18.97
C ALA A 53 -0.24 -3.42 18.71
N ARG A 54 -0.43 -3.98 17.51
CA ARG A 54 -0.02 -5.35 17.13
C ARG A 54 0.70 -5.43 15.77
N GLY A 55 1.16 -4.30 15.24
CA GLY A 55 1.76 -4.23 13.89
C GLY A 55 1.69 -2.82 13.31
N SER A 56 2.00 -2.67 12.03
CA SER A 56 1.91 -1.40 11.29
C SER A 56 1.04 -1.57 10.05
N VAL A 57 0.18 -0.59 9.78
CA VAL A 57 -0.60 -0.53 8.54
C VAL A 57 0.10 0.42 7.57
N TYR A 58 0.46 -0.08 6.40
CA TYR A 58 1.03 0.71 5.31
C TYR A 58 -0.06 1.07 4.32
N ARG A 59 -0.38 2.36 4.20
CA ARG A 59 -1.25 2.89 3.16
C ARG A 59 -0.42 3.50 2.06
N ILE A 60 -0.47 2.90 0.88
CA ILE A 60 0.31 3.30 -0.27
C ILE A 60 -0.63 3.68 -1.39
N VAL A 61 -0.41 4.86 -1.97
CA VAL A 61 -1.09 5.32 -3.17
C VAL A 61 -0.05 5.37 -4.27
N PHE A 62 -0.25 4.58 -5.31
CA PHE A 62 0.67 4.50 -6.44
C PHE A 62 -0.08 4.54 -7.77
N GLN A 63 0.61 4.94 -8.82
CA GLN A 63 0.10 4.87 -10.18
C GLN A 63 0.56 3.57 -10.82
N ALA A 64 -0.38 2.91 -11.48
CA ALA A 64 -0.12 1.78 -12.33
C ALA A 64 -0.70 2.05 -13.72
N LYS A 65 -0.07 1.53 -14.77
CA LYS A 65 -0.56 1.66 -16.14
C LYS A 65 -0.51 0.34 -16.87
N ILE A 66 -1.42 0.14 -17.81
CA ILE A 66 -1.30 -0.90 -18.83
C ILE A 66 -0.57 -0.28 -20.02
N ASP A 67 0.16 -1.09 -20.80
CA ASP A 67 1.02 -0.61 -21.90
C ASP A 67 0.34 0.41 -22.84
N ASP A 68 -0.97 0.32 -23.04
CA ASP A 68 -1.74 1.17 -23.97
C ASP A 68 -2.78 2.09 -23.30
N GLU A 69 -2.84 2.14 -21.96
CA GLU A 69 -3.88 2.88 -21.22
C GLU A 69 -3.32 4.01 -20.35
N GLN A 70 -4.22 4.92 -19.96
CA GLN A 70 -3.88 6.00 -19.02
C GLN A 70 -3.48 5.42 -17.65
N PRO A 71 -2.49 6.02 -16.96
CA PRO A 71 -2.11 5.58 -15.63
C PRO A 71 -3.28 5.77 -14.66
N VAL A 72 -3.68 4.68 -14.03
CA VAL A 72 -4.70 4.66 -12.98
C VAL A 72 -4.03 4.78 -11.63
N THR A 73 -4.68 5.48 -10.70
CA THR A 73 -4.22 5.56 -9.32
C THR A 73 -4.85 4.42 -8.54
N ILE A 74 -4.01 3.61 -7.91
CA ILE A 74 -4.41 2.48 -7.09
C ILE A 74 -4.01 2.79 -5.65
N LYS A 75 -4.95 2.55 -4.73
CA LYS A 75 -4.69 2.60 -3.31
C LYS A 75 -4.55 1.18 -2.80
N ALA A 76 -3.46 0.91 -2.10
CA ALA A 76 -3.22 -0.34 -1.42
C ALA A 76 -3.01 -0.11 0.07
N SER A 77 -3.61 -0.99 0.87
CA SER A 77 -3.41 -1.06 2.31
C SER A 77 -2.76 -2.41 2.62
N LEU A 78 -1.57 -2.38 3.20
CA LEU A 78 -0.87 -3.57 3.69
C LEU A 78 -0.83 -3.52 5.22
N TYR A 79 -0.90 -4.68 5.84
CA TYR A 79 -0.73 -4.84 7.27
C TYR A 79 0.50 -5.69 7.53
N ASP A 80 1.48 -5.11 8.20
CA ASP A 80 2.62 -5.83 8.77
C ASP A 80 2.30 -6.13 10.23
N GLY A 81 2.17 -7.40 10.57
CA GLY A 81 1.89 -7.79 11.94
C GLY A 81 2.19 -9.27 12.14
N TRP A 82 2.55 -9.64 13.38
CA TRP A 82 2.89 -11.04 13.71
C TRP A 82 3.91 -11.66 12.74
N ASN A 83 4.89 -10.86 12.29
CA ASN A 83 5.95 -11.26 11.36
C ASN A 83 5.44 -11.67 9.95
N MET A 84 4.27 -11.16 9.55
CA MET A 84 3.65 -11.42 8.26
C MET A 84 3.15 -10.11 7.64
N ILE A 85 3.46 -9.91 6.35
CA ILE A 85 2.92 -8.81 5.54
C ILE A 85 1.71 -9.34 4.76
N SER A 86 0.56 -8.70 4.94
CA SER A 86 -0.68 -9.05 4.26
C SER A 86 -1.26 -7.85 3.54
N VAL A 87 -1.50 -7.97 2.23
CA VAL A 87 -2.28 -6.98 1.48
C VAL A 87 -3.73 -7.07 1.95
N VAL A 88 -4.17 -6.08 2.73
CA VAL A 88 -5.52 -5.98 3.31
C VAL A 88 -6.51 -5.57 2.24
N GLU A 89 -6.17 -4.53 1.49
CA GLU A 89 -7.08 -3.90 0.54
C GLU A 89 -6.29 -3.37 -0.66
N VAL A 90 -6.86 -3.53 -1.85
CA VAL A 90 -6.34 -2.93 -3.07
C VAL A 90 -7.51 -2.56 -3.97
N GLU A 91 -7.69 -1.28 -4.21
CA GLU A 91 -8.83 -0.72 -4.94
C GLU A 91 -8.37 0.36 -5.91
N ASP A 92 -9.10 0.51 -7.02
CA ASP A 92 -8.94 1.69 -7.87
C ASP A 92 -9.42 2.91 -7.10
N TYR A 93 -8.65 3.99 -7.17
CA TYR A 93 -9.09 5.28 -6.68
C TYR A 93 -9.87 5.95 -7.81
N PRO A 94 -11.21 6.03 -7.76
CA PRO A 94 -11.96 6.68 -8.83
C PRO A 94 -11.55 8.15 -8.90
N ALA A 95 -11.35 8.62 -10.13
CA ALA A 95 -11.05 10.02 -10.46
C ALA A 95 -12.21 10.95 -10.08
#